data_AF-A0A3C0S790-F1
#
_entry.id   AF-A0A3C0S790-F1
#
_cell.length_a   1.000
_cell.length_b   1.000
_cell.length_c   1.000
_cell.angle_alpha   90.00
_cell.angle_beta   90.00
_cell.angle_gamma   90.00
#
_symmetry.space_group_name_H-M   'P 1'
#
loop_
_entity.id
_entity.type
_entity.pdbx_description
1 polymer ?
#
loop_
_entity_poly.entity_id
_entity_poly.type
_entity_poly.pdbx_seq_one_letter_code
_entity_poly.pdbx_strand_id
1 'polypeptide(L)' 'MHLLPRETEKLLLHLAGELAKKRKARGLKLNYPESIALISSELLEAARDGRTVA' A
#
# COMPACT_ATOMS: atom_id res chain seq x y z
N MET A 1 -16.85 -4.27 13.35
CA MET A 1 -16.72 -3.42 12.15
C MET A 1 -17.64 -4.01 11.07
N HIS A 2 -18.42 -3.18 10.38
CA HIS A 2 -19.21 -3.60 9.22
C HIS A 2 -18.43 -3.25 7.96
N LEU A 3 -17.42 -4.06 7.65
CA LEU A 3 -16.53 -3.81 6.51
C LEU A 3 -17.25 -4.12 5.20
N LEU A 4 -17.18 -3.19 4.26
CA LEU A 4 -17.53 -3.44 2.87
C LEU A 4 -16.45 -4.29 2.22
N PRO A 5 -16.77 -5.12 1.20
CA PRO A 5 -15.79 -5.93 0.49
C PRO A 5 -14.55 -5.14 0.03
N ARG A 6 -14.77 -3.92 -0.50
CA ARG A 6 -13.71 -2.98 -0.92
C ARG A 6 -12.75 -2.59 0.20
N GLU A 7 -13.21 -2.54 1.45
CA GLU A 7 -12.39 -2.14 2.59
C GLU A 7 -11.46 -3.28 2.98
N THR A 8 -11.96 -4.51 2.93
CA THR A 8 -11.14 -5.72 3.10
C THR A 8 -10.07 -5.85 2.02
N GLU A 9 -10.40 -5.56 0.75
CA GLU A 9 -9.41 -5.55 -0.35
C GLU A 9 -8.31 -4.50 -0.13
N LYS A 10 -8.65 -3.31 0.36
CA LYS A 10 -7.66 -2.28 0.69
C LYS A 10 -6.74 -2.69 1.85
N LEU A 11 -7.22 -3.47 2.81
CA LEU A 11 -6.37 -4.04 3.85
C LEU A 11 -5.34 -5.02 3.28
N LEU A 12 -5.73 -5.85 2.31
CA LEU A 12 -4.79 -6.73 1.60
C LEU A 12 -3.74 -5.93 0.82
N LEU A 13 -4.16 -4.82 0.19
CA LEU A 13 -3.25 -3.92 -0.51
C LEU A 13 -2.24 -3.27 0.43
N HIS A 14 -2.68 -2.79 1.60
CA HIS A 14 -1.80 -2.26 2.64
C HIS A 14 -0.78 -3.32 3.10
N LEU A 15 -1.24 -4.55 3.35
CA LEU A 15 -0.34 -5.66 3.72
C LEU A 15 0.72 -5.96 2.64
N ALA A 16 0.33 -5.92 1.36
CA ALA A 16 1.26 -6.09 0.25
C ALA A 16 2.27 -4.93 0.16
N GLY A 17 1.83 -3.69 0.41
CA GLY A 17 2.69 -2.51 0.47
C GLY A 17 3.73 -2.62 1.60
N GLU A 18 3.30 -3.02 2.80
CA GLU A 18 4.19 -3.26 3.94
C GLU A 18 5.21 -4.38 3.67
N LEU A 19 4.79 -5.46 3.01
CA LEU A 19 5.69 -6.54 2.59
C LEU A 19 6.74 -6.02 1.60
N ALA A 20 6.33 -5.22 0.61
CA ALA A 20 7.24 -4.59 -0.34
C ALA A 20 8.22 -3.64 0.36
N LYS A 21 7.75 -2.80 1.30
CA LYS A 21 8.60 -1.90 2.09
C LYS A 21 9.67 -2.65 2.87
N LYS A 22 9.30 -3.77 3.53
CA LYS A 22 10.24 -4.66 4.22
C LYS A 22 11.24 -5.32 3.28
N ARG A 23 10.83 -5.73 2.07
CA ARG A 23 11.74 -6.29 1.04
C ARG A 23 12.73 -5.24 0.55
N LYS A 24 12.27 -4.02 0.26
CA LYS A 24 13.09 -2.88 -0.15
C LYS A 24 14.11 -2.50 0.94
N ALA A 25 13.69 -2.49 2.21
CA ALA A 25 14.57 -2.19 3.34
C ALA A 25 15.72 -3.19 3.50
N ARG A 26 15.55 -4.44 3.03
CA ARG A 26 16.63 -5.45 2.97
C ARG A 26 17.55 -5.30 1.74
N GLY A 27 17.35 -4.28 0.92
CA GLY A 27 18.15 -4.03 -0.30
C GLY A 27 17.69 -4.83 -1.53
N LEU A 28 16.53 -5.48 -1.49
CA LEU A 28 15.98 -6.17 -2.66
C LEU A 28 15.38 -5.16 -3.64
N LYS A 29 15.65 -5.34 -4.94
CA LYS A 29 14.92 -4.64 -5.99
C LYS A 29 13.49 -5.16 -6.03
N LEU A 30 12.53 -4.25 -5.97
CA LEU A 30 11.12 -4.61 -6.01
C LEU A 30 10.73 -5.10 -7.40
N ASN A 31 9.87 -6.12 -7.42
CA ASN A 31 9.23 -6.56 -8.66
C ASN A 31 8.02 -5.67 -9.00
N TYR A 32 7.36 -5.99 -10.12
CA TYR A 32 6.21 -5.23 -10.60
C TYR A 32 5.06 -5.12 -9.58
N PRO A 33 4.48 -6.22 -9.05
CA PRO A 33 3.38 -6.12 -8.10
C PRO A 33 3.78 -5.48 -6.77
N GLU A 34 5.00 -5.70 -6.29
CA GLU A 34 5.51 -5.03 -5.08
C GLU A 34 5.63 -3.53 -5.25
N SER A 35 6.07 -3.07 -6.43
CA SER A 35 6.20 -1.65 -6.73
C SER A 35 4.82 -0.98 -6.75
N ILE A 36 3.83 -1.61 -7.38
CA ILE A 36 2.44 -1.11 -7.40
C ILE A 36 1.86 -1.08 -6.00
N ALA A 37 2.03 -2.16 -5.22
CA ALA A 37 1.49 -2.24 -3.87
C ALA A 37 2.09 -1.17 -2.95
N LEU A 38 3.40 -0.94 -3.04
CA LEU A 38 4.08 0.10 -2.26
C LEU A 38 3.54 1.49 -2.61
N ILE A 39 3.47 1.84 -3.91
CA ILE A 39 2.97 3.16 -4.35
C ILE A 39 1.52 3.36 -3.91
N SER A 40 0.68 2.35 -4.11
CA SER A 40 -0.76 2.44 -3.81
C SER A 40 -1.00 2.56 -2.30
N SER A 41 -0.25 1.81 -1.49
CA SER A 41 -0.30 1.89 -0.04
C SER A 41 0.07 3.28 0.46
N GLU A 42 1.18 3.85 0.00
CA GLU A 42 1.64 5.18 0.41
C GLU A 42 0.66 6.28 -0.06
N LEU A 43 0.03 6.13 -1.23
CA LEU A 43 -1.02 7.06 -1.69
C LEU A 43 -2.27 7.02 -0.81
N LEU A 44 -2.69 5.83 -0.37
CA LEU A 44 -3.85 5.69 0.53
C LEU A 44 -3.58 6.33 1.90
N GLU A 45 -2.37 6.18 2.43
CA GLU A 45 -1.97 6.87 3.67
C GLU A 45 -1.85 8.39 3.47
N ALA A 46 -1.30 8.85 2.34
CA ALA A 46 -1.26 10.27 2.02
C ALA A 46 -2.66 10.90 1.89
N ALA A 47 -3.61 10.18 1.29
CA ALA A 47 -5.01 10.59 1.26
C ALA A 47 -5.62 10.61 2.67
N ARG A 48 -5.22 9.67 3.54
CA ARG A 48 -5.66 9.63 4.94
C ARG A 48 -5.09 10.80 5.76
N ASP A 49 -3.88 11.23 5.45
CA ASP A 49 -3.23 12.43 6.01
C ASP A 49 -3.86 13.75 5.50
N GLY A 50 -4.79 13.68 4.55
CA GLY A 50 -5.49 14.86 4.02
C GLY A 50 -4.73 15.59 2.92
N ARG A 51 -3.75 14.95 2.27
CA ARG A 51 -3.05 15.56 1.12
C ARG A 51 -3.99 15.70 -0.08
N THR A 52 -3.78 16.76 -0.85
CA THR A 52 -4.47 16.96 -2.12
C THR A 52 -3.93 16.02 -3.19
N VAL A 53 -4.72 15.80 -4.24
CA VAL A 53 -4.36 14.93 -5.36
C VAL A 53 -3.24 15.52 -6.22
N ALA A 54 -3.15 16.85 -6.29
CA ALA A 54 -2.16 17.60 -7.05
C ALA A 54 -1.03 18.11 -6.15
#